data_AF-A0A8K1ZWM7-F1
#
_entry.id   AF-A0A8K1ZWM7-F1
#
_cell.length_a   1.000
_cell.length_b   1.000
_cell.length_c   1.000
_cell.angle_alpha   90.00
_cell.angle_beta   90.00
_cell.angle_gamma   90.00
#
_symmetry.space_group_name_H-M   'P 1'
#
loop_
_entity.id
_entity.type
_entity.pdbx_description
1 polymer ?
#
loop_
_entity_poly.entity_id
_entity_poly.type
_entity_poly.pdbx_seq_one_letter_code
_entity_poly.pdbx_strand_id
1 'polypeptide(L)'
;MEKVLARQVFDLPPIELKVSEHQAEVKSCPHCGQKNQGSFPSEASTVVQYGSRLKGMTVYLMEGQLLPSNQVCEVLTDLVGVSVSVT
;
A
#
# COMPACT_ATOMS: atom_id res chain seq x y z
N MET A 1 16.48 -35.25 -34.65
CA MET A 1 15.98 -34.02 -34.00
C MET A 1 15.28 -34.46 -32.72
N GLU A 2 15.86 -34.16 -31.56
CA GLU A 2 15.31 -34.58 -30.27
C GLU A 2 14.06 -33.76 -29.94
N LYS A 3 12.97 -34.42 -29.56
CA LYS A 3 11.69 -33.76 -29.25
C LYS A 3 11.69 -33.39 -27.78
N VAL A 4 11.88 -32.11 -27.47
CA VAL A 4 11.78 -31.60 -26.10
C VAL A 4 10.31 -31.52 -25.69
N LEU A 5 9.94 -32.16 -24.58
CA LEU A 5 8.62 -32.04 -23.95
C LEU A 5 8.69 -30.99 -22.84
N ALA A 6 7.97 -29.88 -23.00
CA ALA A 6 7.89 -28.82 -22.00
C ALA A 6 6.55 -28.87 -21.25
N ARG A 7 6.59 -28.64 -19.93
CA ARG A 7 5.42 -28.40 -19.07
C ARG A 7 5.71 -27.16 -18.23
N GLN A 8 4.73 -26.28 -18.08
CA GLN A 8 4.88 -25.02 -17.34
C GLN A 8 3.96 -25.03 -16.12
N VAL A 9 4.46 -24.47 -15.02
CA VAL A 9 3.67 -24.11 -13.85
C VAL A 9 3.78 -22.60 -13.72
N PHE A 10 2.64 -21.92 -13.69
CA PHE A 10 2.55 -20.50 -13.41
C PHE A 10 2.10 -20.35 -11.97
N ASP A 11 2.84 -19.59 -11.20
CA ASP A 11 2.56 -19.31 -9.80
C ASP A 11 2.74 -17.82 -9.52
N LEU A 12 2.15 -17.34 -8.43
CA LEU A 12 2.31 -15.97 -7.97
C LEU A 12 3.61 -15.86 -7.16
N PRO A 13 4.36 -14.75 -7.32
CA PRO A 13 5.39 -14.44 -6.34
C PRO A 13 4.74 -14.14 -4.98
N PRO A 14 5.51 -14.23 -3.87
CA PRO A 14 5.03 -13.80 -2.57
C PRO A 14 4.45 -12.37 -2.62
N ILE A 15 3.26 -12.20 -2.04
CA ILE A 15 2.60 -10.89 -1.94
C ILE A 15 3.04 -10.26 -0.61
N GLU A 16 3.88 -9.23 -0.68
CA GLU A 16 4.44 -8.56 0.50
C GLU A 16 4.05 -7.09 0.54
N LEU A 17 3.52 -6.64 1.68
CA LEU A 17 3.30 -5.22 1.94
C LEU A 17 4.62 -4.56 2.35
N LYS A 18 5.10 -3.61 1.55
CA LYS A 18 6.21 -2.73 1.91
C LYS A 18 5.68 -1.44 2.52
N VAL A 19 6.06 -1.18 3.78
CA VAL A 19 5.73 0.05 4.49
C VAL A 19 6.98 0.92 4.59
N SER A 20 6.87 2.18 4.15
CA SER A 20 7.91 3.20 4.31
C SER A 20 7.38 4.27 5.26
N GLU A 21 7.98 4.40 6.44
CA GLU A 21 7.66 5.46 7.38
C GLU A 21 8.51 6.70 7.07
N HIS A 22 7.86 7.84 6.87
CA HIS A 22 8.53 9.12 6.74
C HIS A 22 8.46 9.84 8.09
N GLN A 23 9.60 10.31 8.58
CA GLN A 23 9.70 11.06 9.83
C GLN A 23 10.19 12.47 9.55
N ALA A 24 9.54 13.45 10.17
CA ALA A 24 9.94 14.86 10.11
C ALA A 24 10.25 15.35 11.53
N GLU A 25 11.48 15.82 11.74
CA GLU A 25 11.84 16.46 13.00
C GLU A 25 11.16 17.82 13.12
N VAL A 26 10.74 18.16 14.34
CA VAL A 26 10.25 19.49 14.69
C VAL A 26 11.23 20.11 15.67
N LYS A 27 11.79 21.27 15.32
CA LYS A 27 12.77 21.99 16.15
C LYS A 27 12.32 23.40 16.43
N SER A 28 12.55 23.85 17.67
CA SER A 28 12.35 25.25 18.05
C SER A 28 13.63 26.04 17.81
N CYS A 29 13.52 27.17 17.13
CA CYS A 29 14.64 28.10 17.00
C CYS A 29 15.03 28.65 18.38
N PRO A 30 16.30 28.56 18.81
CA PRO A 30 16.71 29.03 20.13
C PRO A 30 16.64 30.56 20.28
N HIS A 31 16.58 31.31 19.16
CA HIS A 31 16.58 32.77 19.16
C HIS A 31 15.18 33.39 19.14
N CYS A 32 14.24 32.83 18.37
CA CYS A 32 12.88 33.37 18.22
C CYS A 32 11.77 32.45 18.72
N GLY A 33 12.10 31.23 19.15
CA GLY A 33 11.12 30.23 19.61
C GLY A 33 10.27 29.60 18.50
N GLN A 34 10.41 30.05 17.24
CA GLN A 34 9.63 29.53 16.12
C GLN A 34 9.88 28.04 15.90
N LYS A 35 8.79 27.27 15.76
CA LYS A 35 8.85 25.85 15.38
C LYS A 35 9.08 25.73 13.87
N ASN A 36 10.08 24.92 13.51
CA ASN A 36 10.39 24.54 12.15
C ASN A 36 10.22 23.02 12.03
N GLN A 37 9.70 22.56 10.90
CA GLN A 37 9.43 21.16 10.64
C GLN A 37 9.98 20.75 9.27
N GLY A 38 10.54 19.55 9.17
CA GLY A 38 10.93 18.95 7.89
C GLY A 38 9.71 18.70 6.98
N SER A 39 9.89 18.83 5.67
CA SER A 39 8.82 18.54 4.70
C SER A 39 8.66 17.04 4.47
N PHE A 40 7.42 16.57 4.37
CA PHE A 40 7.12 15.21 3.89
C PHE A 40 7.13 15.14 2.35
N PRO A 41 7.42 13.95 1.77
CA PRO A 41 7.16 13.69 0.36
C PRO A 41 5.67 13.85 0.00
N SER A 42 5.37 14.10 -1.28
CA SER A 42 3.99 14.34 -1.73
C SER A 42 3.09 13.12 -1.57
N GLU A 43 3.65 11.91 -1.64
CA GLU A 43 2.97 10.65 -1.40
C GLU A 43 2.60 10.41 0.09
N ALA A 44 3.25 11.10 1.02
CA ALA A 44 3.05 11.00 2.46
C ALA A 44 2.27 12.21 3.00
N SER A 45 1.12 12.50 2.36
CA SER A 45 0.30 13.69 2.65
C SER A 45 -0.56 13.59 3.92
N THR A 46 -0.78 12.37 4.43
CA THR A 46 -1.49 12.12 5.69
C THR A 46 -0.82 10.97 6.46
N VAL A 47 -1.33 10.66 7.66
CA VAL A 47 -0.76 9.66 8.58
C VAL A 47 -0.63 8.27 7.93
N VAL A 48 -1.63 7.85 7.14
CA VAL A 48 -1.61 6.56 6.42
C VAL A 48 -2.02 6.81 4.98
N GLN A 49 -1.17 6.40 4.05
CA GLN A 49 -1.43 6.45 2.62
C GLN A 49 -1.14 5.10 1.98
N TYR A 50 -2.10 4.60 1.20
CA TYR A 50 -1.92 3.39 0.42
C TYR A 50 -1.31 3.69 -0.95
N GLY A 51 -0.34 2.88 -1.36
CA GLY A 51 0.30 3.00 -2.67
C GLY A 51 -0.64 2.68 -3.83
N SER A 52 -0.25 3.08 -5.05
CA SER A 52 -1.07 2.92 -6.25
C SER A 52 -1.50 1.49 -6.54
N ARG A 53 -0.66 0.49 -6.25
CA ARG A 53 -0.99 -0.93 -6.45
C ARG A 53 -2.16 -1.37 -5.57
N LEU A 54 -2.08 -1.08 -4.27
CA LEU A 54 -3.13 -1.45 -3.32
C LEU A 54 -4.43 -0.69 -3.63
N LYS A 55 -4.35 0.61 -3.93
CA LYS A 55 -5.50 1.41 -4.39
C LYS A 55 -6.15 0.82 -5.64
N GLY A 56 -5.34 0.44 -6.63
CA GLY A 56 -5.83 -0.19 -7.85
C GLY A 56 -6.53 -1.53 -7.60
N MET A 57 -6.01 -2.35 -6.69
CA MET A 57 -6.67 -3.59 -6.25
C MET A 57 -8.03 -3.29 -5.60
N THR A 58 -8.09 -2.34 -4.67
CA THR A 58 -9.34 -1.93 -4.03
C THR A 58 -10.37 -1.47 -5.05
N VAL A 59 -10.00 -0.57 -5.96
CA VAL A 59 -10.90 -0.06 -7.01
C VAL A 59 -11.37 -1.19 -7.92
N TYR A 60 -10.47 -2.08 -8.34
CA TYR A 60 -10.84 -3.21 -9.17
C TYR A 60 -11.84 -4.15 -8.48
N LEU A 61 -11.63 -4.44 -7.19
CA LEU A 61 -12.54 -5.28 -6.42
C LEU A 61 -13.89 -4.60 -6.19
N MET A 62 -13.91 -3.32 -5.84
CA MET A 62 -15.15 -2.58 -5.56
C MET A 62 -15.94 -2.24 -6.83
N GLU A 63 -15.30 -1.68 -7.85
CA GLU A 63 -15.97 -1.16 -9.05
C GLU A 63 -15.97 -2.18 -10.19
N GLY A 64 -14.88 -2.91 -10.36
CA GLY A 64 -14.73 -3.90 -11.42
C GLY A 64 -15.44 -5.22 -11.12
N GLN A 65 -15.36 -5.68 -9.87
CA GLN A 65 -15.94 -6.95 -9.41
C GLN A 65 -17.18 -6.75 -8.52
N LEU A 66 -17.55 -5.51 -8.22
CA LEU A 66 -18.76 -5.16 -7.46
C LEU A 66 -18.82 -5.81 -6.06
N LEU A 67 -17.67 -6.05 -5.45
CA LEU A 67 -17.63 -6.57 -4.09
C LEU A 67 -18.05 -5.48 -3.09
N PRO A 68 -18.93 -5.81 -2.13
CA PRO A 68 -19.19 -4.97 -0.97
C PRO A 68 -17.88 -4.63 -0.23
N SER A 69 -17.83 -3.43 0.33
CA SER A 69 -16.61 -2.89 0.93
C SER A 69 -16.03 -3.76 2.05
N ASN A 70 -16.89 -4.40 2.85
CA ASN A 70 -16.46 -5.34 3.89
C ASN A 70 -15.76 -6.58 3.31
N GLN A 71 -16.26 -7.14 2.19
CA GLN A 71 -15.62 -8.27 1.53
C GLN A 71 -14.30 -7.87 0.88
N VAL A 72 -14.20 -6.64 0.36
CA VAL A 72 -12.92 -6.11 -0.13
C VAL A 72 -11.90 -6.04 1.00
N CYS A 73 -12.28 -5.60 2.20
CA CYS A 73 -11.39 -5.60 3.37
C CYS A 73 -10.93 -7.00 3.76
N GLU A 74 -11.82 -8.00 3.74
CA GLU A 74 -11.49 -9.40 3.98
C GLU A 74 -10.46 -9.89 2.95
N VAL A 75 -10.72 -9.68 1.65
CA VAL A 75 -9.80 -10.08 0.57
C VAL A 75 -8.42 -9.41 0.72
N LEU A 76 -8.37 -8.12 1.03
CA LEU A 76 -7.09 -7.42 1.21
C LEU A 76 -6.33 -7.89 2.46
N THR A 77 -7.05 -8.28 3.51
CA THR A 77 -6.45 -8.87 4.71
C THR A 77 -5.88 -10.24 4.40
N ASP A 78 -6.65 -11.10 3.74
CA ASP A 78 -6.27 -12.49 3.48
C ASP A 78 -5.16 -12.64 2.44
N LEU A 79 -5.18 -11.80 1.38
CA LEU A 79 -4.22 -11.93 0.27
C LEU A 79 -3.00 -11.01 0.40
N VAL A 80 -3.15 -9.87 1.07
CA VAL A 80 -2.12 -8.82 1.11
C VAL A 80 -1.68 -8.49 2.54
N GLY A 81 -2.33 -9.06 3.56
CA GLY A 81 -2.01 -8.84 4.96
C GLY A 81 -2.34 -7.43 5.45
N VAL A 82 -3.19 -6.67 4.74
CA VAL A 82 -3.53 -5.29 5.11
C VAL A 82 -4.92 -5.24 5.74
N SER A 83 -5.00 -4.90 7.02
CA SER A 83 -6.25 -4.56 7.68
C SER A 83 -6.68 -3.14 7.32
N VAL A 84 -7.55 -3.02 6.33
CA VAL A 84 -8.15 -1.74 5.93
C VAL A 84 -9.49 -1.56 6.64
N SER A 85 -9.71 -0.41 7.26
CA SER A 85 -11.04 0.00 7.73
C SER A 85 -11.65 0.96 6.70
N VAL A 86 -12.89 0.69 6.29
CA VAL A 86 -13.68 1.63 5.50
C VAL A 86 -14.47 2.45 6.52
N THR A 87 -14.01 3.66 6.80
CA THR A 87 -14.67 4.60 7.71
C THR A 87 -15.53 5.57 6.94
#